data_AF-A0A1I1NG11-F1
#
_entry.id   AF-A0A1I1NG11-F1
#
_cell.length_a   1.000
_cell.length_b   1.000
_cell.length_c   1.000
_cell.angle_alpha   90.00
_cell.angle_beta   90.00
_cell.angle_gamma   90.00
#
_symmetry.space_group_name_H-M   'P 1'
#
loop_
_entity.id
_entity.type
_entity.pdbx_description
1 polymer ?
#
loop_
_entity_poly.entity_id
_entity_poly.type
_entity_poly.pdbx_seq_one_letter_code
_entity_poly.pdbx_strand_id
1 'polypeptide(L)'
;MMWDFIQTQILGMKWLNNLVGELLSALGLDIDSRIGSGIHFFIYDVIKITILLCLLIFVISYIQSFFPPERSRKIMGRFHGIGANIVGALLGTVTPFCSCSSIPIFMGFTSAGLPIGVTFSFLISSPMVDLGSLVLLMSIFGARIAIVYVVMGLMIAVAGGTLIERLHMEDQVADFIRNANSSVEIETPSLPVKERLIYAKDQVVSTF
;
A
#
# COMPACT_ATOMS: atom_id res chain seq x y z
N MET A 1 19.26 18.02 12.14
CA MET A 1 18.44 19.26 12.03
C MET A 1 17.38 19.14 10.93
N MET A 2 17.76 18.89 9.66
CA MET A 2 16.78 18.74 8.56
C MET A 2 15.94 17.46 8.64
N TRP A 3 16.55 16.32 9.01
CA TRP A 3 15.85 15.04 9.20
C TRP A 3 14.75 15.12 10.28
N ASP A 4 15.07 15.77 11.39
CA ASP A 4 14.17 15.91 12.54
C ASP A 4 12.94 16.77 12.20
N PHE A 5 13.14 17.81 11.39
CA PHE A 5 12.07 18.65 10.86
C PHE A 5 11.12 17.87 9.94
N ILE A 6 11.66 17.09 9.00
CA ILE A 6 10.85 16.24 8.11
C ILE A 6 10.06 15.21 8.93
N GLN A 7 10.71 14.59 9.91
CA GLN A 7 10.08 13.56 10.72
C GLN A 7 8.98 14.13 11.64
N THR A 8 9.16 15.33 12.19
CA THR A 8 8.20 15.89 13.16
C THR A 8 7.12 16.78 12.54
N GLN A 9 7.46 17.59 11.53
CA GLN A 9 6.51 18.53 10.93
C GLN A 9 5.77 17.91 9.74
N ILE A 10 6.47 17.16 8.88
CA ILE A 10 5.88 16.58 7.67
C ILE A 10 5.22 15.23 7.97
N LEU A 11 5.97 14.26 8.50
CA LEU A 11 5.43 12.92 8.80
C LEU A 11 4.66 12.89 10.12
N GLY A 12 5.21 13.54 11.14
CA GLY A 12 4.64 13.64 12.46
C GLY A 12 3.50 14.65 12.57
N MET A 13 3.30 15.54 11.59
CA MET A 13 2.27 16.60 11.61
C MET A 13 2.04 17.21 13.00
N LYS A 14 3.10 17.61 13.72
CA LYS A 14 2.96 18.23 15.05
C LYS A 14 2.07 19.48 15.04
N TRP A 15 2.09 20.24 13.94
CA TRP A 15 1.18 21.37 13.73
C TRP A 15 -0.30 20.99 13.84
N LEU A 16 -0.69 19.84 13.27
CA LEU A 16 -2.05 19.31 13.31
C LEU A 16 -2.40 18.82 14.72
N ASN A 17 -1.44 18.21 15.41
CA ASN A 17 -1.62 17.77 16.81
C ASN A 17 -1.94 18.97 17.72
N ASN A 18 -1.16 20.03 17.59
CA ASN A 18 -1.35 21.27 18.36
C ASN A 18 -2.67 21.94 17.99
N LEU A 19 -3.02 22.02 16.70
CA LEU A 19 -4.26 22.65 16.25
C LEU A 19 -5.49 21.90 16.73
N VAL A 20 -5.50 20.56 16.65
CA VAL A 20 -6.57 19.72 17.19
C VAL A 20 -6.66 19.87 18.72
N GLY A 21 -5.52 20.01 19.40
CA GLY A 21 -5.46 20.28 20.84
C GLY A 21 -6.02 21.65 21.23
N GLU A 22 -5.64 22.71 20.53
CA GLU A 22 -6.17 24.05 20.77
C GLU A 22 -7.69 24.11 20.52
N LEU A 23 -8.17 23.43 19.47
CA LEU A 23 -9.59 23.41 19.11
C LEU A 23 -10.44 22.63 20.10
N LEU A 24 -9.94 21.49 20.61
CA LEU A 24 -10.59 20.72 21.67
C LEU A 24 -10.57 21.45 23.02
N SER A 25 -9.46 22.13 23.35
CA SER A 25 -9.36 22.97 24.55
C SER A 25 -10.34 24.15 24.48
N ALA A 26 -10.49 24.77 23.31
CA ALA A 26 -11.45 25.85 23.08
C ALA A 26 -12.92 25.38 23.18
N LEU A 27 -13.18 24.10 22.91
CA LEU A 27 -14.48 23.45 23.12
C LEU A 27 -14.72 23.00 24.57
N GLY A 28 -13.77 23.24 25.48
CA GLY A 28 -13.90 22.94 26.90
C GLY A 28 -13.58 21.49 27.29
N LEU A 29 -12.92 20.73 26.40
CA LEU A 29 -12.47 19.37 26.69
C LEU A 29 -11.11 19.39 27.38
N ASP A 30 -11.03 18.73 28.54
CA ASP A 30 -9.79 18.56 29.28
C ASP A 30 -8.94 17.46 28.64
N ILE A 31 -7.87 17.85 27.95
CA ILE A 31 -7.00 16.96 27.17
C ILE A 31 -6.16 16.05 28.09
N ASP A 32 -5.99 16.45 29.34
CA ASP A 32 -5.30 15.64 30.37
C ASP A 32 -6.22 14.54 30.96
N SER A 33 -7.52 14.61 30.70
CA SER A 33 -8.45 13.54 31.07
C SER A 33 -8.34 12.35 30.11
N ARG A 34 -8.50 11.11 30.62
CA ARG A 34 -8.44 9.87 29.80
C ARG A 34 -9.39 9.89 28.58
N ILE A 35 -10.53 10.58 28.69
CA ILE A 35 -11.52 10.69 27.62
C ILE A 35 -11.11 11.78 26.63
N GLY A 36 -10.65 12.93 27.11
CA GLY A 36 -10.15 14.02 26.28
C GLY A 36 -8.91 13.62 25.47
N SER A 37 -7.97 12.90 26.08
CA SER A 37 -6.78 12.37 25.39
C SER A 37 -7.15 11.35 24.30
N GLY A 38 -8.17 10.52 24.54
CA GLY A 38 -8.65 9.54 23.55
C GLY A 38 -9.32 10.21 22.34
N ILE A 39 -10.16 11.23 22.58
CA ILE A 39 -10.81 12.01 21.52
C ILE A 39 -9.77 12.79 20.71
N HIS A 40 -8.81 13.43 21.38
CA HIS A 40 -7.71 14.13 20.73
C HIS A 40 -6.90 13.20 19.83
N PHE A 41 -6.48 12.05 20.35
CA PHE A 41 -5.74 11.04 19.59
C PHE A 41 -6.55 10.56 18.38
N PHE A 42 -7.84 10.25 18.56
CA PHE A 42 -8.70 9.77 17.48
C PHE A 42 -8.85 10.79 16.36
N ILE A 43 -9.20 12.05 16.68
CA ILE A 43 -9.37 13.11 15.67
C ILE A 43 -8.05 13.38 14.96
N TYR A 44 -6.96 13.48 15.72
CA TYR A 44 -5.63 13.71 15.17
C TYR A 44 -5.21 12.59 14.22
N ASP A 45 -5.32 11.32 14.62
CA ASP A 45 -4.90 10.19 13.79
C ASP A 45 -5.80 9.98 12.58
N VAL A 46 -7.13 10.17 12.71
CA VAL A 46 -8.05 10.06 11.57
C VAL A 46 -7.70 11.09 10.48
N ILE A 47 -7.51 12.36 10.86
CA ILE A 47 -7.14 13.42 9.91
C ILE A 47 -5.75 13.16 9.33
N LYS A 48 -4.79 12.80 10.19
CA LYS A 48 -3.41 12.54 9.80
C LYS A 48 -3.31 11.39 8.79
N ILE A 49 -3.93 10.25 9.09
CA ILE A 49 -3.94 9.06 8.20
C ILE A 49 -4.63 9.42 6.89
N THR A 50 -5.78 10.11 6.92
CA THR A 50 -6.50 10.52 5.71
C THR A 50 -5.62 11.37 4.79
N ILE A 51 -4.95 12.39 5.33
CA ILE A 51 -4.06 13.27 4.54
C ILE A 51 -2.87 12.49 3.97
N LEU A 52 -2.21 11.67 4.80
CA LEU A 52 -1.07 10.84 4.37
C LEU A 52 -1.48 9.86 3.27
N LEU A 53 -2.64 9.22 3.42
CA LEU A 53 -3.17 8.25 2.48
C LEU A 53 -3.54 8.92 1.15
N CYS A 54 -4.25 10.06 1.17
CA CYS A 54 -4.55 10.84 -0.03
C CYS A 54 -3.28 11.24 -0.80
N LEU A 55 -2.28 11.77 -0.09
CA LEU A 55 -1.01 12.19 -0.69
C LEU A 55 -0.25 10.99 -1.26
N LEU A 56 -0.22 9.88 -0.53
CA LEU A 56 0.45 8.66 -0.97
C LEU A 56 -0.25 8.05 -2.20
N ILE A 57 -1.58 7.94 -2.23
CA ILE A 57 -2.32 7.49 -3.42
C ILE A 57 -2.02 8.42 -4.58
N PHE A 58 -2.06 9.74 -4.37
CA PHE A 58 -1.76 10.71 -5.43
C PHE A 58 -0.34 10.51 -5.99
N VAL A 59 0.66 10.36 -5.12
CA VAL A 59 2.05 10.10 -5.52
C VAL A 59 2.19 8.78 -6.25
N ILE A 60 1.56 7.70 -5.76
CA ILE A 60 1.62 6.39 -6.39
C ILE A 60 0.93 6.42 -7.75
N SER A 61 -0.26 7.02 -7.88
CA SER A 61 -0.97 7.20 -9.15
C SER A 61 -0.14 8.07 -10.11
N TYR A 62 0.52 9.11 -9.61
CA TYR A 62 1.44 9.93 -10.41
C TYR A 62 2.66 9.13 -10.86
N ILE A 63 3.28 8.34 -9.99
CA ILE A 63 4.42 7.45 -10.33
C ILE A 63 3.98 6.38 -11.33
N GLN A 64 2.82 5.73 -11.14
CA GLN A 64 2.25 4.77 -12.09
C GLN A 64 2.00 5.42 -13.45
N SER A 65 1.66 6.71 -13.49
CA SER A 65 1.55 7.46 -14.73
C SER A 65 2.89 7.65 -15.48
N PHE A 66 4.02 7.59 -14.77
CA PHE A 66 5.37 7.61 -15.36
C PHE A 66 5.95 6.21 -15.60
N PHE A 67 5.63 5.25 -14.74
CA PHE A 67 6.04 3.85 -14.79
C PHE A 67 4.80 2.95 -14.81
N PRO A 68 4.18 2.76 -16.00
CA PRO A 68 3.02 1.91 -16.13
C PRO A 68 3.34 0.47 -15.66
N PRO A 69 2.45 -0.17 -14.88
CA PRO A 69 2.58 -1.57 -14.44
C PRO A 69 2.73 -2.56 -15.62
N GLU A 70 2.50 -2.13 -16.85
CA GLU A 70 2.80 -2.86 -18.09
C GLU A 70 4.30 -3.15 -18.29
N ARG A 71 5.21 -2.28 -17.84
CA ARG A 71 6.66 -2.55 -17.94
C ARG A 71 7.12 -3.60 -16.94
N SER A 72 6.58 -3.56 -15.73
CA SER A 72 6.80 -4.61 -14.73
C SER A 72 6.15 -5.92 -15.17
N ARG A 73 5.00 -5.90 -15.86
CA ARG A 73 4.43 -7.06 -16.56
C ARG A 73 5.36 -7.62 -17.63
N LYS A 74 6.02 -6.80 -18.44
CA LYS A 74 6.95 -7.29 -19.49
C LYS A 74 8.18 -8.00 -18.92
N ILE A 75 8.60 -7.61 -17.71
CA ILE A 75 9.69 -8.25 -16.94
C ILE A 75 9.17 -9.49 -16.19
N MET A 76 8.00 -9.41 -15.55
CA MET A 76 7.41 -10.51 -14.76
C MET A 76 6.74 -11.58 -15.61
N GLY A 77 6.25 -11.27 -16.81
CA GLY A 77 5.65 -12.22 -17.76
C GLY A 77 6.65 -13.21 -18.38
N ARG A 78 7.95 -13.05 -18.07
CA ARG A 78 8.95 -14.11 -18.33
C ARG A 78 8.93 -15.21 -17.26
N PHE A 79 8.40 -14.94 -16.07
CA PHE A 79 8.30 -15.90 -14.98
C PHE A 79 6.89 -16.48 -14.94
N HIS A 80 6.80 -17.82 -14.91
CA HIS A 80 5.52 -18.54 -14.89
C HIS A 80 5.38 -19.32 -13.58
N GLY A 81 4.16 -19.37 -13.04
CA GLY A 81 3.80 -20.12 -11.83
C GLY A 81 4.51 -19.64 -10.57
N ILE A 82 5.02 -20.58 -9.77
CA ILE A 82 5.58 -20.35 -8.42
C ILE A 82 6.70 -19.28 -8.43
N GLY A 83 7.51 -19.23 -9.49
CA GLY A 83 8.59 -18.24 -9.61
C GLY A 83 8.06 -16.80 -9.66
N ALA A 84 6.91 -16.56 -10.28
CA ALA A 84 6.28 -15.25 -10.33
C ALA A 84 5.70 -14.86 -8.97
N ASN A 85 5.12 -15.82 -8.24
CA ASN A 85 4.57 -15.61 -6.88
C ASN A 85 5.67 -15.23 -5.89
N ILE A 86 6.86 -15.84 -5.98
CA ILE A 86 8.04 -15.48 -5.17
C ILE A 86 8.47 -14.04 -5.45
N VAL A 87 8.52 -13.62 -6.72
CA VAL A 87 8.86 -12.24 -7.08
C VAL A 87 7.81 -11.26 -6.55
N GLY A 88 6.52 -11.60 -6.61
CA GLY A 88 5.44 -10.80 -6.03
C GLY A 88 5.58 -10.61 -4.52
N ALA A 89 5.85 -11.69 -3.78
CA ALA A 89 6.07 -11.63 -2.34
C ALA A 89 7.32 -10.81 -1.96
N LEU A 90 8.41 -10.97 -2.69
CA LEU A 90 9.63 -10.18 -2.49
C LEU A 90 9.39 -8.69 -2.74
N LEU A 91 8.66 -8.34 -3.80
CA LEU A 91 8.27 -6.95 -4.05
C LEU A 91 7.43 -6.40 -2.90
N GLY A 92 6.45 -7.16 -2.41
CA GLY A 92 5.62 -6.76 -1.27
C GLY A 92 6.44 -6.54 0.00
N THR A 93 7.46 -7.36 0.23
CA THR A 93 8.38 -7.23 1.38
C THR A 93 9.24 -5.96 1.30
N VAL A 94 9.71 -5.61 0.09
CA VAL A 94 10.53 -4.41 -0.13
C VAL A 94 9.70 -3.13 -0.11
N THR A 95 8.43 -3.21 -0.52
CA THR A 95 7.51 -2.07 -0.48
C THR A 95 6.43 -2.31 0.58
N PRO A 96 6.71 -1.96 1.85
CA PRO A 96 5.81 -2.18 2.97
C PRO A 96 4.64 -1.21 2.89
N PHE A 97 3.63 -1.57 2.12
CA PHE A 97 2.40 -0.81 2.01
C PHE A 97 1.43 -1.32 3.06
N CYS A 98 0.80 -0.39 3.76
CA CYS A 98 -0.32 -0.73 4.62
C CYS A 98 -1.50 -1.20 3.76
N SER A 99 -2.42 -1.95 4.35
CA SER A 99 -3.60 -2.52 3.68
C SER A 99 -4.43 -1.47 2.90
N CYS A 100 -4.36 -0.19 3.31
CA CYS A 100 -5.03 0.91 2.65
C CYS A 100 -4.43 1.27 1.28
N SER A 101 -3.13 1.07 1.10
CA SER A 101 -2.39 1.41 -0.12
C SER A 101 -2.16 0.20 -1.01
N SER A 102 -2.24 -1.00 -0.45
CA SER A 102 -2.09 -2.25 -1.20
C SER A 102 -3.26 -2.49 -2.16
N ILE A 103 -4.47 -2.00 -1.85
CA ILE A 103 -5.67 -2.18 -2.70
C ILE A 103 -5.53 -1.43 -4.04
N PRO A 104 -5.23 -0.11 -4.12
CA PRO A 104 -5.04 0.55 -5.41
C PRO A 104 -3.89 -0.03 -6.24
N ILE A 105 -2.82 -0.47 -5.59
CA ILE A 105 -1.69 -1.11 -6.28
C ILE A 105 -2.10 -2.47 -6.84
N PHE A 106 -2.84 -3.25 -6.05
CA PHE A 106 -3.40 -4.51 -6.51
C PHE A 106 -4.31 -4.30 -7.71
N MET A 107 -5.22 -3.31 -7.65
CA MET A 107 -6.05 -2.93 -8.78
C MET A 107 -5.21 -2.60 -10.01
N GLY A 108 -4.17 -1.76 -9.86
CA GLY A 108 -3.24 -1.43 -10.95
C GLY A 108 -2.47 -2.63 -11.53
N PHE A 109 -2.05 -3.58 -10.69
CA PHE A 109 -1.37 -4.80 -11.16
C PHE A 109 -2.33 -5.77 -11.85
N THR A 110 -3.55 -5.91 -11.33
CA THR A 110 -4.59 -6.72 -11.97
C THR A 110 -5.06 -6.10 -13.28
N SER A 111 -5.23 -4.78 -13.36
CA SER A 111 -5.61 -4.08 -14.59
C SER A 111 -4.52 -4.17 -15.66
N ALA A 112 -3.25 -4.28 -15.25
CA ALA A 112 -2.13 -4.55 -16.15
C ALA A 112 -2.09 -6.01 -16.65
N GLY A 113 -2.93 -6.90 -16.13
CA GLY A 113 -2.98 -8.31 -16.51
C GLY A 113 -1.82 -9.14 -15.95
N LEU A 114 -1.32 -8.82 -14.75
CA LEU A 114 -0.47 -9.76 -14.01
C LEU A 114 -1.31 -10.95 -13.53
N PRO A 115 -0.73 -12.17 -13.44
CA PRO A 115 -1.44 -13.33 -12.90
C PRO A 115 -1.95 -13.07 -11.48
N ILE A 116 -3.19 -13.49 -11.21
CA ILE A 116 -3.87 -13.28 -9.92
C ILE A 116 -3.04 -13.81 -8.75
N GLY A 117 -2.35 -14.95 -8.91
CA GLY A 117 -1.47 -15.50 -7.86
C GLY A 117 -0.36 -14.55 -7.42
N VAL A 118 0.21 -13.79 -8.35
CA VAL A 118 1.33 -12.86 -8.08
C VAL A 118 0.84 -11.65 -7.29
N THR A 119 -0.31 -11.10 -7.71
CA THR A 119 -0.90 -9.92 -7.09
C THR A 119 -1.42 -10.23 -5.68
N PHE A 120 -1.96 -11.43 -5.45
CA PHE A 120 -2.31 -11.90 -4.11
C PHE A 120 -1.09 -12.21 -3.24
N SER A 121 -0.02 -12.79 -3.79
CA SER A 121 1.24 -13.00 -3.05
C SER A 121 1.82 -11.67 -2.56
N PHE A 122 1.80 -10.65 -3.43
CA PHE A 122 2.18 -9.28 -3.07
C PHE A 122 1.28 -8.70 -1.97
N LEU A 123 -0.05 -8.79 -2.13
CA LEU A 123 -1.02 -8.30 -1.16
C LEU A 123 -0.84 -8.92 0.24
N ILE A 124 -0.58 -10.21 0.31
CA ILE A 124 -0.38 -10.93 1.58
C ILE A 124 0.96 -10.55 2.20
N SER A 125 2.02 -10.48 1.39
CA SER A 125 3.38 -10.22 1.88
C SER A 125 3.57 -8.79 2.37
N SER A 126 2.91 -7.81 1.76
CA SER A 126 3.15 -6.39 2.02
C SER A 126 2.86 -5.95 3.47
N PRO A 127 1.74 -6.33 4.11
CA PRO A 127 1.51 -6.08 5.52
C PRO A 127 2.16 -7.13 6.45
N MET A 128 2.47 -8.33 5.95
CA MET A 128 3.08 -9.38 6.77
C MET A 128 4.56 -9.13 7.06
N VAL A 129 5.33 -8.69 6.07
CA VAL A 129 6.79 -8.56 6.23
C VAL A 129 7.21 -7.16 5.83
N ASP A 130 7.19 -6.22 6.79
CA ASP A 130 7.67 -4.86 6.57
C ASP A 130 9.02 -4.59 7.25
N LEU A 131 9.79 -3.68 6.65
CA LEU A 131 11.12 -3.31 7.12
C LEU A 131 11.10 -2.76 8.57
N GLY A 132 10.04 -2.05 8.96
CA GLY A 132 9.89 -1.48 10.29
C GLY A 132 9.71 -2.56 11.35
N SER A 133 8.76 -3.48 11.14
CA SER A 133 8.56 -4.64 12.01
C SER A 133 9.81 -5.50 12.09
N LEU A 134 10.57 -5.66 10.99
CA LEU A 134 11.83 -6.40 11.00
C LEU A 134 12.91 -5.74 11.86
N VAL A 135 13.08 -4.43 11.77
CA VAL A 135 14.04 -3.70 12.62
C VAL A 135 13.64 -3.81 14.09
N LEU A 136 12.33 -3.71 14.38
CA LEU A 136 11.80 -3.80 15.72
C LEU A 136 11.98 -5.23 16.29
N LEU A 137 11.67 -6.27 15.50
CA LEU A 137 11.90 -7.66 15.86
C LEU A 137 13.38 -7.96 16.08
N MET A 138 14.25 -7.45 15.20
CA MET A 138 15.69 -7.64 15.30
C MET A 138 16.24 -6.98 16.57
N SER A 139 15.70 -5.82 16.97
CA SER A 139 16.08 -5.12 18.20
C SER A 139 15.65 -5.88 19.46
N ILE A 140 14.42 -6.43 19.48
CA ILE A 140 13.87 -7.09 20.68
C ILE A 140 14.32 -8.56 20.79
N PHE A 141 14.21 -9.31 19.70
CA PHE A 141 14.38 -10.77 19.69
C PHE A 141 15.69 -11.22 19.02
N GLY A 142 16.40 -10.31 18.34
CA GLY A 142 17.64 -10.61 17.63
C GLY A 142 17.43 -11.13 16.20
N ALA A 143 18.52 -11.10 15.42
CA ALA A 143 18.50 -11.39 13.98
C ALA A 143 18.01 -12.80 13.63
N ARG A 144 18.24 -13.78 14.51
CA ARG A 144 17.89 -15.19 14.25
C ARG A 144 16.37 -15.38 14.14
N ILE A 145 15.60 -14.70 14.99
CA ILE A 145 14.13 -14.76 15.00
C ILE A 145 13.55 -13.90 13.86
N ALA A 146 14.15 -12.75 13.57
CA ALA A 146 13.76 -11.91 12.44
C ALA A 146 13.87 -12.66 11.09
N ILE A 147 14.94 -13.41 10.85
CA ILE A 147 15.10 -14.20 9.61
C ILE A 147 14.02 -15.26 9.49
N VAL A 148 13.73 -15.99 10.57
CA VAL A 148 12.68 -17.02 10.56
C VAL A 148 11.31 -16.40 10.26
N TYR A 149 11.02 -15.22 10.82
CA TYR A 149 9.79 -14.47 10.55
C TYR A 149 9.65 -14.10 9.07
N VAL A 150 10.70 -13.54 8.46
CA VAL A 150 10.70 -13.20 7.02
C VAL A 150 10.43 -14.44 6.18
N VAL A 151 11.17 -15.52 6.43
CA VAL A 151 11.06 -16.75 5.64
C VAL A 151 9.66 -17.35 5.76
N MET A 152 9.10 -17.42 6.97
CA MET A 152 7.72 -17.88 7.17
C MET A 152 6.70 -16.97 6.49
N GLY A 153 6.83 -15.65 6.62
CA GLY A 153 5.94 -14.69 5.99
C GLY A 153 5.95 -14.81 4.47
N LEU A 154 7.12 -14.92 3.85
CA LEU A 154 7.24 -15.16 2.41
C LEU A 154 6.65 -16.52 2.01
N MET A 155 6.91 -17.59 2.77
CA MET A 155 6.35 -18.91 2.48
C MET A 155 4.82 -18.87 2.50
N ILE A 156 4.21 -18.22 3.48
CA ILE A 156 2.75 -18.07 3.57
C ILE A 156 2.22 -17.24 2.41
N ALA A 157 2.87 -16.13 2.06
CA ALA A 157 2.46 -15.28 0.94
C ALA A 157 2.50 -16.04 -0.40
N VAL A 158 3.60 -16.76 -0.67
CA VAL A 158 3.76 -17.57 -1.89
C VAL A 158 2.79 -18.75 -1.92
N ALA A 159 2.59 -19.43 -0.79
CA ALA A 159 1.64 -20.53 -0.68
C ALA A 159 0.20 -20.02 -0.92
N GLY A 160 -0.16 -18.89 -0.33
CA GLY A 160 -1.48 -18.26 -0.50
C GLY A 160 -1.75 -17.87 -1.96
N GLY A 161 -0.82 -17.15 -2.59
CA GLY A 161 -0.98 -16.78 -4.00
C GLY A 161 -0.99 -17.99 -4.95
N THR A 162 -0.14 -18.99 -4.70
CA THR A 162 -0.12 -20.23 -5.49
C THR A 162 -1.39 -21.05 -5.31
N LEU A 163 -1.96 -21.08 -4.10
CA LEU A 163 -3.23 -21.78 -3.82
C LEU A 163 -4.39 -21.12 -4.57
N ILE A 164 -4.46 -19.79 -4.55
CA ILE A 164 -5.47 -19.00 -5.28
C ILE A 164 -5.37 -19.24 -6.79
N GLU A 165 -4.14 -19.25 -7.32
CA GLU A 165 -3.87 -19.56 -8.73
C GLU A 165 -4.28 -21.00 -9.09
N ARG A 166 -3.97 -21.98 -8.24
CA ARG A 166 -4.31 -23.40 -8.44
C ARG A 166 -5.81 -23.68 -8.37
N LEU A 167 -6.54 -22.95 -7.54
CA LEU A 167 -7.99 -23.09 -7.40
C LEU A 167 -8.76 -22.33 -8.49
N HIS A 168 -8.08 -21.62 -9.39
CA HIS A 168 -8.69 -20.78 -10.41
C HIS A 168 -9.80 -19.88 -9.84
N MET A 169 -9.56 -19.29 -8.67
CA MET A 169 -10.54 -18.44 -7.98
C MET A 169 -10.74 -17.08 -8.66
N GLU A 170 -10.27 -16.93 -9.90
CA GLU A 170 -10.35 -15.71 -10.71
C GLU A 170 -11.81 -15.24 -10.88
N ASP A 171 -12.75 -16.19 -10.98
CA ASP A 171 -14.18 -15.92 -11.08
C ASP A 171 -14.84 -15.48 -9.75
N GLN A 172 -14.14 -15.61 -8.62
CA GLN A 172 -14.64 -15.14 -7.31
C GLN A 172 -14.15 -13.73 -6.97
N VAL A 173 -13.26 -13.18 -7.79
CA VAL A 173 -12.73 -11.83 -7.64
C VAL A 173 -13.65 -10.85 -8.38
N ALA A 174 -13.76 -9.62 -7.89
CA ALA A 174 -14.67 -8.62 -8.43
C ALA A 174 -14.56 -8.47 -9.97
N ASP A 175 -15.70 -8.24 -10.64
CA ASP A 175 -15.81 -8.30 -12.10
C ASP A 175 -14.83 -7.37 -12.86
N PHE A 176 -14.41 -6.25 -12.24
CA PHE A 176 -13.41 -5.37 -12.82
C PHE A 176 -12.03 -6.02 -12.96
N ILE A 177 -11.71 -7.01 -12.12
CA ILE A 177 -10.47 -7.81 -12.16
C ILE A 177 -10.61 -8.93 -13.19
N ARG A 178 -11.79 -9.57 -13.24
CA ARG A 178 -12.13 -10.60 -14.23
C ARG A 178 -12.02 -10.08 -15.67
N ASN A 179 -12.46 -8.85 -15.90
CA ASN A 179 -12.42 -8.20 -17.22
C ASN A 179 -11.00 -7.73 -17.63
N ALA A 180 -10.08 -7.54 -16.68
CA ALA A 180 -8.69 -7.17 -17.00
C ALA A 180 -7.90 -8.31 -17.66
N ASN A 181 -8.26 -9.57 -17.37
CA ASN A 181 -7.68 -10.76 -18.03
C ASN A 181 -8.17 -10.93 -19.48
N SER A 182 -9.28 -10.29 -19.86
CA SER A 182 -9.85 -10.32 -21.20
C SER A 182 -9.32 -9.14 -22.01
N SER A 183 -8.04 -9.19 -22.39
CA SER A 183 -7.43 -8.37 -23.44
C SER A 183 -7.93 -6.92 -23.51
N VAL A 184 -7.57 -6.08 -22.55
CA VAL A 184 -7.47 -4.64 -22.84
C VAL A 184 -6.01 -4.38 -23.14
N GLU A 185 -5.67 -4.52 -24.42
CA GLU A 185 -4.57 -3.77 -25.00
C GLU A 185 -4.95 -2.29 -24.83
N ILE A 186 -4.64 -1.73 -23.66
CA ILE A 186 -4.68 -0.28 -23.48
C ILE A 186 -3.52 0.19 -24.35
N GLU A 187 -3.82 0.48 -25.62
CA GLU A 187 -3.01 1.36 -26.45
C GLU A 187 -2.65 2.53 -25.55
N THR A 188 -1.40 2.61 -25.10
CA THR A 188 -0.92 3.75 -24.31
C THR A 188 -1.16 4.99 -25.15
N PRO A 189 -2.17 5.83 -24.88
CA PRO A 189 -2.10 7.16 -25.41
C PRO A 189 -0.97 7.78 -24.62
N SER A 190 -0.02 8.43 -25.27
CA SER A 190 0.95 9.27 -24.58
C SER A 190 0.17 10.44 -23.96
N LEU A 191 -0.47 10.21 -22.82
CA LEU A 191 -1.36 11.17 -22.18
C LEU A 191 -0.51 12.39 -21.79
N PRO A 192 -0.82 13.60 -22.29
CA PRO A 192 -0.14 14.82 -21.89
C PRO A 192 -0.28 15.04 -20.38
N VAL A 193 0.67 15.75 -19.77
CA VAL A 193 0.79 15.94 -18.31
C VAL A 193 -0.51 16.40 -17.63
N LYS A 194 -1.35 17.16 -18.35
CA LYS A 194 -2.67 17.61 -17.88
C LYS A 194 -3.68 16.48 -17.66
N GLU A 195 -3.74 15.50 -18.56
CA GLU A 195 -4.69 14.38 -18.45
C GLU A 195 -4.27 13.39 -17.37
N ARG A 196 -2.96 13.28 -17.12
CA ARG A 196 -2.40 12.48 -16.02
C ARG A 196 -2.82 13.02 -14.65
N LEU A 197 -2.87 14.35 -14.50
CA LEU A 197 -3.33 15.00 -13.28
C LEU A 197 -4.82 14.77 -13.03
N ILE A 198 -5.63 14.75 -14.09
CA ILE A 198 -7.07 14.48 -14.01
C ILE A 198 -7.31 13.02 -13.63
N TYR A 199 -6.60 12.07 -14.27
CA TYR A 199 -6.65 10.66 -13.92
C TYR A 199 -6.27 10.39 -12.46
N ALA A 200 -5.18 11.00 -11.97
CA ALA A 200 -4.75 10.87 -10.57
C ALA A 200 -5.79 11.44 -9.60
N LYS A 201 -6.45 12.54 -9.96
CA LYS A 201 -7.54 13.14 -9.16
C LYS A 201 -8.76 12.22 -9.11
N ASP A 202 -9.18 11.67 -10.24
CA ASP A 202 -10.36 10.80 -10.31
C ASP A 202 -10.16 9.50 -9.51
N GLN A 203 -8.94 8.94 -9.50
CA GLN A 203 -8.60 7.78 -8.66
C GLN A 203 -8.69 8.07 -7.16
N VAL A 204 -8.30 9.27 -6.73
CA VAL A 204 -8.47 9.68 -5.32
C VAL A 204 -9.95 9.81 -4.97
N VAL A 205 -10.75 10.39 -5.87
CA VAL A 205 -12.20 10.56 -5.68
C VAL A 205 -12.97 9.24 -5.75
N SER A 206 -12.50 8.25 -6.51
CA SER A 206 -13.16 6.94 -6.56
C SER A 206 -12.83 6.05 -5.35
N THR A 207 -11.76 6.36 -4.61
CA THR A 207 -11.30 5.57 -3.47
C THR A 207 -11.92 6.03 -2.14
N PHE A 208 -12.43 7.27 -2.09
CA PHE A 208 -13.08 7.89 -0.93
C PHE A 208 -14.54 8.18 -1.21
#